data_AF-A0A2Z7CEN6-F1
#
_entry.id   AF-A0A2Z7CEN6-F1
#
_cell.length_a   1.000
_cell.length_b   1.000
_cell.length_c   1.000
_cell.angle_alpha   90.00
_cell.angle_beta   90.00
_cell.angle_gamma   90.00
#
_symmetry.space_group_name_H-M   'P 1'
#
loop_
_entity.id
_entity.type
_entity.pdbx_description
1 polymer ?
#
loop_
_entity_poly.entity_id
_entity_poly.type
_entity_poly.pdbx_seq_one_letter_code
_entity_poly.pdbx_strand_id
1 'polypeptide(L)'
;MKPNLAVAVSNGEPQFLEKSRHEYTNDDNKKANLDNVARGILYKTLDKDKNMFSKIKTYATAYDIWEKLVQICEGSDDTKENKLTVSQQKYEAIKMKDGETMTEFDERFSAI
;
A
#
# COMPACT_ATOMS: atom_id res chain seq x y z
N MET A 1 19.49 22.84 -8.00
CA MET A 1 19.28 21.38 -8.12
C MET A 1 20.25 20.87 -9.18
N LYS A 2 21.21 20.01 -8.83
CA LYS A 2 22.00 19.26 -9.81
C LYS A 2 21.68 17.78 -9.57
N PRO A 3 20.91 17.11 -10.44
CA PRO A 3 20.81 15.66 -10.36
C PRO A 3 22.15 15.06 -10.78
N ASN A 4 22.70 14.16 -9.96
CA ASN A 4 23.82 13.33 -10.39
C ASN A 4 23.25 12.24 -11.30
N LEU A 5 23.62 12.30 -12.58
CA LEU A 5 23.23 11.35 -13.61
C LEU A 5 24.34 10.32 -13.82
N ALA A 6 24.07 9.06 -13.49
CA ALA A 6 24.74 7.87 -14.01
C ALA A 6 23.79 6.70 -13.68
N VAL A 7 23.16 6.00 -14.62
CA VAL A 7 23.72 5.27 -15.77
C VAL A 7 22.67 5.23 -16.89
N ALA A 8 23.10 5.31 -18.15
CA ALA A 8 22.27 4.94 -19.29
C ALA A 8 22.09 3.41 -19.31
N VAL A 9 21.00 2.91 -18.73
CA VAL A 9 20.50 1.56 -19.00
C VAL A 9 19.36 1.70 -20.00
N SER A 10 19.29 0.78 -20.96
CA SER A 10 18.65 0.86 -22.29
C SER A 10 17.17 1.29 -22.39
N ASN A 11 16.50 1.67 -21.30
CA ASN A 11 15.06 1.92 -21.26
C ASN A 11 14.67 3.36 -20.87
N GLY A 12 15.61 4.31 -20.75
CA GLY A 12 15.30 5.74 -20.67
C GLY A 12 14.71 6.25 -19.35
N GLU A 13 14.42 5.39 -18.37
CA GLU A 13 13.99 5.82 -17.05
C GLU A 13 15.17 6.19 -16.13
N PRO A 14 15.17 7.37 -15.48
CA PRO A 14 16.19 7.72 -14.51
C PRO A 14 16.09 6.80 -13.28
N GLN A 15 17.03 5.87 -13.14
CA GLN A 15 17.21 5.15 -11.89
C GLN A 15 17.92 6.07 -10.89
N PHE A 16 17.22 6.43 -9.81
CA PHE A 16 17.82 7.18 -8.71
C PHE A 16 18.65 6.23 -7.86
N LEU A 17 19.97 6.28 -8.03
CA LEU A 17 20.89 5.59 -7.12
C LEU A 17 20.87 6.30 -5.76
N GLU A 18 20.69 5.52 -4.70
CA GLU A 18 20.81 6.03 -3.33
C GLU A 18 22.24 6.55 -3.12
N LYS A 19 22.36 7.84 -2.80
CA LYS A 19 23.66 8.47 -2.54
C LYS A 19 24.35 7.74 -1.39
N SER A 20 25.68 7.61 -1.45
CA SER A 20 26.41 7.16 -0.28
C SER A 20 26.31 8.22 0.83
N ARG A 21 26.30 7.82 2.11
CA ARG A 21 26.25 8.77 3.25
C ARG A 21 27.34 9.84 3.21
N HIS A 22 28.49 9.53 2.60
CA HIS A 22 29.62 10.45 2.46
C HIS A 22 29.35 11.58 1.44
N GLU A 23 28.36 11.41 0.56
CA GLU A 23 27.93 12.39 -0.44
C GLU A 23 26.72 13.21 0.00
N TYR A 24 26.25 13.01 1.24
CA TYR A 24 25.05 13.69 1.73
C TYR A 24 25.29 15.18 1.85
N THR A 25 24.41 15.94 1.21
CA THR A 25 24.27 17.38 1.46
C THR A 25 23.62 17.62 2.83
N ASN A 26 23.63 18.86 3.29
CA ASN A 26 22.93 19.23 4.52
C ASN A 26 21.43 18.88 4.46
N ASP A 27 20.81 19.02 3.29
CA ASP A 27 19.39 18.70 3.11
C ASP A 27 19.14 17.18 3.06
N ASP A 28 20.05 16.40 2.47
CA ASP A 28 19.99 14.93 2.53
C ASP A 28 20.07 14.45 3.99
N ASN A 29 20.96 15.05 4.80
CA ASN A 29 21.08 14.76 6.23
C ASN A 29 19.81 15.12 7.03
N LYS A 30 19.20 16.28 6.75
CA LYS A 30 17.92 16.67 7.37
C LYS A 30 16.83 15.66 7.05
N LYS A 31 16.73 15.23 5.78
CA LYS A 31 15.74 14.22 5.34
C LYS A 31 15.95 12.89 6.05
N ALA A 32 17.19 12.39 6.10
CA ALA A 32 17.51 11.15 6.81
C ALA A 32 17.21 11.24 8.31
N ASN A 33 17.44 12.38 8.94
CA ASN A 33 17.08 12.59 10.34
C ASN A 33 15.56 12.55 10.55
N LEU A 34 14.79 13.22 9.70
CA LEU A 34 13.32 13.20 9.76
C LEU A 34 12.77 11.78 9.55
N ASP A 35 13.34 11.03 8.60
CA ASP A 35 12.98 9.63 8.38
C ASP A 35 13.23 8.78 9.63
N ASN A 36 14.42 8.90 10.24
CA ASN A 36 14.75 8.21 11.50
C ASN A 36 13.79 8.57 12.65
N VAL A 37 13.43 9.86 12.79
CA VAL A 37 12.46 10.31 13.79
C VAL A 37 11.08 9.69 13.53
N ALA A 38 10.60 9.72 12.28
CA ALA A 38 9.31 9.14 11.91
C ALA A 38 9.28 7.61 12.14
N ARG A 39 10.35 6.89 11.76
CA ARG A 39 10.53 5.46 12.06
C ARG A 39 10.44 5.19 13.56
N GLY A 40 11.12 6.00 14.37
CA GLY A 40 11.08 5.90 15.83
C GLY A 40 9.67 6.06 16.41
N ILE A 41 8.88 6.99 15.87
CA ILE A 41 7.48 7.18 16.27
C ILE A 41 6.64 5.96 15.89
N LEU A 42 6.73 5.50 14.64
CA LEU A 42 5.98 4.34 14.14
C LEU A 42 6.26 3.08 14.98
N TYR A 43 7.53 2.82 15.29
CA TYR A 43 7.91 1.67 16.11
C TYR A 43 7.43 1.78 17.56
N LYS A 44 7.49 2.96 18.18
CA LYS A 44 6.97 3.17 19.54
C LYS A 44 5.46 2.95 19.62
N THR A 45 4.72 3.39 18.62
CA THR A 45 3.26 3.17 18.56
C THR A 45 2.91 1.69 18.49
N LEU A 46 3.78 0.89 17.87
CA LEU A 46 3.56 -0.55 17.66
C LEU A 46 4.28 -1.44 18.67
N ASP A 47 4.91 -0.87 19.70
CA ASP A 47 5.72 -1.58 20.70
C ASP A 47 4.96 -2.74 21.37
N LYS A 48 3.65 -2.56 21.59
CA LYS A 48 2.76 -3.58 22.17
C LYS A 48 2.21 -4.57 21.14
N ASP A 49 2.17 -4.20 19.86
CA ASP A 49 1.66 -5.04 18.77
C ASP A 49 2.81 -5.74 18.05
N LYS A 50 3.30 -6.82 18.67
CA LYS A 50 4.41 -7.62 18.15
C LYS A 50 4.10 -8.24 16.78
N ASN A 51 2.83 -8.52 16.47
CA ASN A 51 2.44 -9.08 15.18
C ASN A 51 2.64 -8.05 14.08
N MET A 52 2.08 -6.86 14.25
CA MET A 52 2.20 -5.76 13.29
C MET A 52 3.67 -5.34 13.14
N PHE A 53 4.39 -5.17 14.25
CA PHE A 53 5.81 -4.83 14.22
C PHE A 53 6.65 -5.84 13.43
N SER A 54 6.39 -7.14 13.59
CA SER A 54 7.12 -8.19 12.87
C SER A 54 6.98 -8.10 11.35
N LYS A 55 5.85 -7.58 10.85
CA LYS A 55 5.55 -7.42 9.42
C LYS A 55 6.21 -6.20 8.80
N ILE A 56 6.54 -5.18 9.60
CA ILE A 56 7.04 -3.89 9.10
C ILE A 56 8.52 -3.61 9.43
N LYS A 57 9.15 -4.40 10.31
CA LYS A 57 10.53 -4.15 10.77
C LYS A 57 11.60 -4.22 9.67
N THR A 58 11.30 -4.86 8.54
CA THR A 58 12.24 -5.09 7.43
C THR A 58 12.33 -3.93 6.45
N TYR A 59 11.41 -2.96 6.51
CA TYR A 59 11.39 -1.83 5.58
C TYR A 59 12.39 -0.74 5.98
N ALA A 60 13.02 -0.13 4.98
CA ALA A 60 14.15 0.77 5.16
C ALA A 60 13.74 2.21 5.48
N THR A 61 12.63 2.70 4.93
CA THR A 61 12.17 4.08 5.13
C THR A 61 10.91 4.15 5.99
N ALA A 62 10.65 5.30 6.63
CA ALA A 62 9.40 5.57 7.32
C ALA A 62 8.20 5.47 6.37
N TYR A 63 8.39 5.90 5.11
CA TYR A 63 7.37 5.84 4.07
C TYR A 63 6.95 4.41 3.78
N ASP A 64 7.89 3.51 3.50
CA ASP A 64 7.58 2.10 3.20
C ASP A 64 6.88 1.40 4.37
N ILE A 65 7.28 1.73 5.61
CA ILE A 65 6.61 1.24 6.82
C ILE A 65 5.17 1.73 6.86
N TRP A 66 4.95 3.03 6.64
CA TRP A 66 3.63 3.63 6.66
C TRP A 66 2.71 3.03 5.60
N GLU A 67 3.18 2.93 4.35
CA GLU A 67 2.44 2.29 3.25
C GLU A 67 2.03 0.86 3.61
N LYS A 68 2.96 0.08 4.21
CA LYS A 68 2.64 -1.28 4.64
C LYS A 68 1.60 -1.33 5.76
N LEU A 69 1.64 -0.38 6.69
CA LEU A 69 0.66 -0.29 7.77
C LEU A 69 -0.73 0.05 7.22
N VAL A 70 -0.83 1.00 6.28
CA VAL A 70 -2.09 1.32 5.59
C VAL A 70 -2.63 0.07 4.91
N GLN A 71 -1.80 -0.68 4.19
CA GLN A 71 -2.19 -1.92 3.53
C GLN A 71 -2.69 -3.00 4.53
N ILE A 72 -2.07 -3.13 5.69
CA ILE A 72 -2.48 -4.10 6.72
C ILE A 72 -3.81 -3.71 7.35
N CYS A 73 -4.01 -2.41 7.64
CA CYS A 73 -5.20 -1.91 8.31
C CYS A 73 -6.42 -1.81 7.38
N GLU A 74 -6.23 -1.37 6.13
CA GLU A 74 -7.32 -1.16 5.16
C GLU A 74 -7.54 -2.36 4.23
N GLY A 75 -6.63 -3.32 4.23
CA GLY A 75 -6.54 -4.36 3.20
C GLY A 75 -5.75 -3.90 1.98
N SER A 76 -5.19 -4.86 1.23
CA SER A 76 -4.48 -4.56 -0.02
C SER A 76 -5.43 -4.04 -1.10
N ASP A 77 -4.88 -3.36 -2.11
CA ASP A 77 -5.64 -3.03 -3.32
C ASP A 77 -6.25 -4.30 -3.95
N ASP A 78 -5.53 -5.43 -3.96
CA ASP A 78 -6.10 -6.73 -4.38
C ASP A 78 -7.34 -7.13 -3.56
N THR A 79 -7.36 -6.80 -2.26
CA THR A 79 -8.51 -7.10 -1.39
C THR A 79 -9.69 -6.18 -1.70
N LYS A 80 -9.43 -4.93 -2.10
CA LYS A 80 -10.44 -3.94 -2.53
C LYS A 80 -10.96 -4.28 -3.93
N GLU A 81 -10.09 -4.62 -4.88
CA GLU A 81 -10.44 -5.08 -6.23
C GLU A 81 -11.17 -6.42 -6.23
N ASN A 82 -10.82 -7.33 -5.32
CA ASN A 82 -11.54 -8.60 -5.17
C ASN A 82 -13.00 -8.38 -4.75
N LYS A 83 -13.30 -7.37 -3.92
CA LYS A 83 -14.70 -7.04 -3.59
C LYS A 83 -15.47 -6.55 -4.81
N LEU A 84 -14.89 -5.65 -5.60
CA LEU A 84 -15.52 -5.15 -6.83
C LEU A 84 -15.74 -6.29 -7.84
N THR A 85 -14.71 -7.11 -8.06
CA THR A 85 -14.78 -8.23 -9.00
C THR A 85 -15.81 -9.27 -8.55
N VAL A 86 -15.87 -9.59 -7.25
CA VAL A 86 -16.87 -10.51 -6.70
C VAL A 86 -18.29 -9.95 -6.82
N SER A 87 -18.52 -8.67 -6.53
CA SER A 87 -19.84 -8.05 -6.71
C SER A 87 -20.23 -7.98 -8.19
N GLN A 88 -19.29 -7.68 -9.10
CA GLN A 88 -19.52 -7.71 -10.55
C GLN A 88 -19.91 -9.10 -11.03
N GLN A 89 -19.18 -10.14 -10.61
CA GLN A 89 -19.51 -11.53 -10.96
C GLN A 89 -20.88 -11.96 -10.42
N LYS A 90 -21.24 -11.55 -9.20
CA LYS A 90 -22.58 -11.80 -8.63
C LYS A 90 -23.67 -11.10 -9.43
N TYR A 91 -23.44 -9.85 -9.84
CA TYR A 91 -24.36 -9.10 -10.69
C TYR A 91 -24.54 -9.75 -12.06
N GLU A 92 -23.46 -10.19 -12.72
CA GLU A 92 -23.54 -10.87 -14.02
C GLU A 92 -24.20 -12.24 -13.94
N ALA A 93 -24.04 -12.94 -12.81
CA ALA A 93 -24.62 -14.27 -12.60
C ALA A 93 -26.06 -14.23 -12.10
N ILE A 94 -26.56 -13.11 -11.57
CA ILE A 94 -27.90 -13.06 -11.00
C ILE A 94 -28.94 -13.11 -12.12
N LYS A 95 -29.86 -14.05 -11.96
CA LYS A 95 -31.06 -14.18 -12.80
C LYS A 95 -32.22 -14.60 -11.92
N MET A 96 -33.41 -14.24 -12.37
CA MET A 96 -34.65 -14.65 -11.74
C MET A 96 -34.78 -16.17 -11.82
N LYS A 97 -35.14 -16.81 -10.72
CA LYS A 97 -35.34 -18.27 -10.67
C LYS A 97 -36.78 -18.61 -11.06
N ASP A 98 -37.01 -19.85 -11.50
CA ASP A 98 -38.36 -20.32 -11.79
C ASP A 98 -39.22 -20.31 -10.52
N GLY A 99 -40.39 -19.66 -10.60
CA GLY A 99 -41.31 -19.51 -9.47
C GLY A 99 -40.91 -18.45 -8.43
N GLU A 100 -39.79 -17.74 -8.64
CA GLU A 100 -39.40 -16.60 -7.79
C GLU A 100 -40.29 -15.39 -8.05
N THR A 101 -40.74 -14.74 -6.99
CA THR A 101 -41.49 -13.48 -7.09
C THR A 101 -40.54 -12.30 -7.34
N MET A 102 -41.08 -11.21 -7.89
CA MET A 102 -40.29 -10.00 -8.14
C MET A 102 -39.68 -9.43 -6.85
N THR A 103 -40.40 -9.51 -5.73
CA THR A 103 -39.91 -9.03 -4.43
C THR A 103 -38.72 -9.84 -3.92
N GLU A 104 -38.78 -11.17 -4.01
CA GLU A 104 -37.67 -12.05 -3.61
C GLU A 104 -36.43 -11.85 -4.48
N PHE A 105 -36.62 -11.60 -5.78
CA PHE A 105 -35.53 -11.25 -6.68
C PHE A 105 -34.90 -9.90 -6.31
N ASP A 106 -35.72 -8.87 -6.03
CA ASP A 106 -35.26 -7.53 -5.65
C ASP A 106 -34.48 -7.53 -4.33
N GLU A 107 -34.94 -8.29 -3.34
CA GLU A 107 -34.24 -8.50 -2.06
C GLU A 107 -32.86 -9.14 -2.27
N ARG A 108 -32.77 -10.16 -3.13
CA ARG A 108 -31.49 -10.81 -3.46
C ARG A 108 -30.56 -9.89 -4.25
N PHE A 109 -31.12 -9.13 -5.19
CA PHE A 109 -30.36 -8.21 -6.02
C PHE A 109 -29.78 -7.06 -5.18
N SER A 110 -30.58 -6.51 -4.27
CA SER A 110 -30.18 -5.43 -3.36
C SER A 110 -29.11 -5.85 -2.34
N ALA A 111 -28.88 -7.16 -2.17
CA ALA A 111 -27.89 -7.73 -1.29
C ALA A 111 -26.53 -8.06 -1.96
N ILE A 112 -26.36 -7.76 -3.26
CA ILE A 112 -25.10 -7.90 -4.02
C ILE A 112 -24.11 -6.77 -3.66
#